data_AF-A0A5N9GWB1-F1
#
_entry.id   AF-A0A5N9GWB1-F1
#
_cell.length_a   1.000
_cell.length_b   1.000
_cell.length_c   1.000
_cell.angle_alpha   90.00
_cell.angle_beta   90.00
_cell.angle_gamma   90.00
#
_symmetry.space_group_name_H-M   'P 1'
#
loop_
_entity.id
_entity.type
_entity.pdbx_description
1 polymer ?
#
loop_
_entity_poly.entity_id
_entity_poly.type
_entity_poly.pdbx_seq_one_letter_code
_entity_poly.pdbx_strand_id
1 'polypeptide(L)'
;MAAPDKQEDKARRQQINALLVEALSDDASLRPLPSFSQGATASLSLGLPTVPDAQQFFFVVSCTCGTNAVLNLEVAKNKSMLEVKTAIPGLVDHLRGRARQFKAMPCSMHKTR
;
A
#
# COMPACT_ATOMS: atom_id res chain seq x y z
N MET A 1 19.93 -11.59 -24.41
CA MET A 1 19.44 -10.19 -24.43
C MET A 1 18.49 -10.03 -23.25
N ALA A 2 18.91 -9.36 -22.18
CA ALA A 2 18.13 -9.23 -20.95
C ALA A 2 17.06 -8.14 -21.10
N ALA A 3 15.84 -8.45 -20.66
CA ALA A 3 14.66 -7.59 -20.83
C ALA A 3 14.81 -6.26 -20.06
N PRO A 4 14.86 -5.10 -20.74
CA PRO A 4 14.97 -3.78 -20.10
C PRO A 4 13.72 -3.41 -19.26
N ASP A 5 12.57 -3.97 -19.63
CA ASP A 5 11.24 -3.66 -19.07
C ASP A 5 11.12 -3.92 -17.55
N LYS A 6 11.76 -4.98 -17.03
CA LYS A 6 11.65 -5.36 -15.62
C LYS A 6 12.46 -4.47 -14.67
N GLN A 7 13.51 -3.82 -15.17
CA GLN A 7 14.39 -3.01 -14.34
C GLN A 7 13.82 -1.60 -14.13
N GLU A 8 13.17 -1.04 -15.16
CA GLU A 8 12.47 0.25 -15.08
C GLU A 8 11.23 0.18 -14.17
N ASP A 9 10.44 -0.89 -14.25
CA ASP A 9 9.27 -1.10 -13.38
C ASP A 9 9.68 -1.21 -11.90
N LYS A 10 10.81 -1.89 -11.61
CA LYS A 10 11.36 -1.99 -10.25
C LYS A 10 11.85 -0.64 -9.72
N ALA A 11 12.59 0.13 -10.51
CA ALA A 11 13.10 1.43 -10.10
C ALA A 11 11.96 2.42 -9.84
N ARG A 12 10.94 2.42 -10.71
CA ARG A 12 9.73 3.21 -10.53
C ARG A 12 8.98 2.80 -9.26
N ARG A 13 8.81 1.50 -9.03
CA ARG A 13 8.19 0.98 -7.80
C ARG A 13 8.88 1.47 -6.55
N GLN A 14 10.21 1.41 -6.53
CA GLN A 14 11.02 1.89 -5.42
C GLN A 14 10.83 3.40 -5.20
N GLN A 15 10.78 4.18 -6.28
CA GLN A 15 10.57 5.62 -6.19
C GLN A 15 9.19 5.97 -5.62
N ILE A 16 8.12 5.33 -6.09
CA ILE A 16 6.77 5.56 -5.55
C ILE A 16 6.69 5.10 -4.09
N ASN A 17 7.31 3.96 -3.75
CA ASN A 17 7.35 3.48 -2.38
C ASN A 17 8.07 4.49 -1.47
N ALA A 18 9.20 5.06 -1.90
CA ALA A 18 9.91 6.07 -1.14
C ALA A 18 9.04 7.31 -0.87
N LEU A 19 8.33 7.80 -1.89
CA LEU A 19 7.42 8.94 -1.74
C LEU A 19 6.26 8.65 -0.77
N LEU A 20 5.69 7.44 -0.82
CA LEU A 20 4.62 7.04 0.10
C LEU A 20 5.14 6.91 1.54
N VAL A 21 6.32 6.31 1.73
CA VAL A 21 6.96 6.17 3.06
C VAL A 21 7.30 7.53 3.65
N GLU A 22 7.85 8.44 2.85
CA GLU A 22 8.16 9.81 3.27
C GLU A 22 6.90 10.55 3.71
N ALA A 23 5.84 10.49 2.89
CA ALA A 23 4.56 11.14 3.21
C ALA A 23 3.84 10.53 4.43
N LEU A 24 4.10 9.25 4.72
CA LEU A 24 3.56 8.53 5.88
C LEU A 24 4.50 8.51 7.10
N SER A 25 5.67 9.14 7.04
CA SER A 25 6.68 9.06 8.11
C SER A 25 6.20 9.62 9.45
N ASP A 26 5.24 10.55 9.43
CA ASP A 26 4.60 11.12 10.62
C ASP A 26 3.52 10.19 11.23
N ASP A 27 3.07 9.17 10.49
CA ASP A 27 1.91 8.37 10.86
C ASP A 27 2.31 7.01 11.46
N ALA A 28 2.52 7.00 12.78
CA ALA A 28 2.85 5.78 13.53
C ALA A 28 1.78 4.66 13.42
N SER A 29 0.59 4.98 12.92
CA SER A 29 -0.54 4.07 12.76
C SER A 29 -0.45 3.18 11.53
N LEU A 30 0.33 3.58 10.52
CA LEU A 30 0.41 2.94 9.22
C LEU A 30 1.83 2.45 8.99
N ARG A 31 1.99 1.12 8.92
CA ARG A 31 3.29 0.52 8.66
C ARG A 31 3.36 0.03 7.22
N PRO A 32 4.26 0.55 6.36
CA PRO A 32 4.46 0.01 5.04
C PRO A 32 4.94 -1.44 5.13
N LEU A 33 4.46 -2.30 4.23
CA LEU A 33 4.93 -3.68 4.09
C LEU A 33 5.85 -3.80 2.86
N PRO A 34 7.17 -3.53 3.00
CA PRO A 34 8.11 -3.58 1.88
C PRO A 34 8.21 -4.99 1.28
N SER A 35 8.09 -6.04 2.09
CA SER A 35 8.24 -7.44 1.66
C SER A 35 6.99 -8.05 1.02
N PHE A 36 5.91 -7.27 0.84
CA PHE A 36 4.79 -7.71 0.00
C PHE A 36 5.08 -7.50 -1.50
N SER A 37 6.31 -7.08 -1.84
CA SER A 37 6.78 -7.04 -3.20
C SER A 37 7.19 -8.44 -3.66
N GLN A 38 6.40 -9.02 -4.56
CA GLN A 38 6.68 -10.20 -5.39
C GLN A 38 8.19 -10.50 -5.54
N GLY A 39 8.67 -11.39 -4.69
CA GLY A 39 9.97 -12.05 -4.75
C GLY A 39 9.78 -13.41 -4.14
N ALA A 40 10.08 -14.46 -4.92
CA ALA A 40 10.02 -15.89 -4.62
C ALA A 40 9.55 -16.29 -3.19
N THR A 41 8.43 -17.03 -3.15
CA THR A 41 7.68 -17.54 -1.98
C THR A 41 6.58 -16.60 -1.44
N ALA A 42 5.33 -17.09 -1.52
CA ALA A 42 4.09 -16.45 -1.09
C ALA A 42 3.67 -15.16 -1.83
N SER A 43 3.23 -15.33 -3.09
CA SER A 43 2.23 -14.45 -3.68
C SER A 43 0.94 -14.58 -2.86
N LEU A 44 0.82 -13.87 -1.74
CA LEU A 44 -0.47 -13.54 -1.15
C LEU A 44 -1.13 -12.51 -2.09
N SER A 45 -1.55 -12.94 -3.29
CA SER A 45 -2.72 -12.31 -3.89
C SER A 45 -3.83 -12.58 -2.90
N LEU A 46 -4.14 -11.60 -2.05
CA LEU A 46 -5.17 -11.68 -1.02
C LEU A 46 -6.60 -11.87 -1.61
N GLY A 47 -6.72 -12.34 -2.85
CA GLY A 47 -7.97 -12.41 -3.61
C GLY A 47 -8.62 -11.04 -3.81
N LEU A 48 -7.92 -9.94 -3.51
CA LEU A 48 -8.43 -8.60 -3.67
C LEU A 48 -8.60 -8.33 -5.17
N PRO A 49 -9.77 -7.83 -5.60
CA PRO A 49 -9.94 -7.36 -6.97
C PRO A 49 -8.93 -6.24 -7.21
N THR A 50 -8.03 -6.45 -8.15
CA THR A 50 -7.01 -5.48 -8.53
C THR A 50 -7.38 -4.82 -9.85
N VAL A 51 -6.95 -3.58 -10.00
CA VAL A 51 -7.04 -2.90 -11.29
C VAL A 51 -6.01 -3.54 -12.23
N PRO A 52 -6.40 -3.93 -13.46
CA PRO A 52 -5.43 -4.44 -14.43
C PRO A 52 -4.34 -3.38 -14.69
N ASP A 53 -3.10 -3.84 -14.78
CA ASP A 53 -1.93 -2.98 -15.01
C ASP A 53 -1.67 -1.93 -13.91
N ALA A 54 -2.01 -2.26 -12.66
CA ALA A 54 -1.69 -1.45 -11.50
C ALA A 54 -0.56 -2.04 -10.65
N GLN A 55 0.22 -1.15 -10.04
CA GLN A 55 1.24 -1.47 -9.08
C GLN A 55 0.69 -1.33 -7.65
N GLN A 56 0.82 -2.38 -6.85
CA GLN A 56 0.24 -2.44 -5.50
C GLN A 56 1.25 -2.10 -4.40
N PHE A 57 0.76 -1.39 -3.39
CA PHE A 57 1.47 -1.01 -2.17
C PHE A 57 0.60 -1.36 -0.97
N PHE A 58 1.17 -2.07 0.00
CA PHE A 58 0.44 -2.61 1.14
C PHE A 58 0.90 -1.96 2.44
N PHE A 59 -0.06 -1.70 3.32
CA PHE A 59 0.14 -1.07 4.61
C PHE A 59 -0.62 -1.86 5.67
N VAL A 60 -0.05 -1.95 6.87
CA VAL A 60 -0.71 -2.55 8.04
C VAL A 60 -1.16 -1.46 8.99
N VAL A 61 -2.39 -1.61 9.48
CA VAL A 61 -2.92 -0.86 10.61
C VAL A 61 -3.23 -1.83 11.73
N SER A 62 -2.66 -1.59 12.90
CA SER A 62 -2.90 -2.41 14.10
C SER A 62 -3.91 -1.73 15.02
N CYS A 63 -4.86 -2.52 15.53
CA CYS A 63 -5.76 -2.13 16.60
C CYS A 63 -5.17 -2.58 17.96
N THR A 64 -5.56 -1.91 19.05
CA THR A 64 -5.13 -2.23 20.41
C THR A 64 -5.62 -3.60 20.89
N CYS A 65 -6.67 -4.16 20.28
CA CYS A 65 -7.13 -5.53 20.54
C CYS A 65 -6.30 -6.63 19.86
N GLY A 66 -5.21 -6.27 19.18
CA GLY A 66 -4.33 -7.20 18.47
C GLY A 66 -4.76 -7.53 17.04
N THR A 67 -5.95 -7.10 16.60
CA THR A 67 -6.40 -7.28 15.21
C THR A 67 -5.64 -6.33 14.29
N ASN A 68 -5.21 -6.85 13.13
CA ASN A 68 -4.54 -6.08 12.09
C ASN A 68 -5.44 -5.99 10.85
N ALA A 69 -5.48 -4.82 10.23
CA ALA A 69 -6.02 -4.63 8.89
C ALA A 69 -4.90 -4.40 7.89
N VAL A 70 -5.08 -4.93 6.69
CA VAL A 70 -4.22 -4.64 5.53
C VAL A 70 -4.95 -3.64 4.65
N LEU A 71 -4.31 -2.50 4.39
CA LEU A 71 -4.74 -1.52 3.40
C LEU A 71 -3.90 -1.67 2.14
N ASN A 72 -4.55 -1.63 0.98
CA ASN A 72 -3.91 -1.64 -0.33
C ASN A 72 -4.10 -0.28 -1.01
N LEU A 73 -3.04 0.21 -1.65
CA LEU A 73 -3.03 1.34 -2.57
C LEU A 73 -2.54 0.86 -3.93
N GLU A 74 -3.29 1.20 -4.97
CA GLU A 74 -3.00 0.80 -6.34
C GLU A 74 -2.66 2.03 -7.18
N VAL A 75 -1.54 1.97 -7.90
CA VAL A 75 -1.10 3.02 -8.82
C VAL A 75 -1.07 2.44 -10.23
N ALA A 76 -1.91 2.94 -11.13
CA ALA A 76 -1.91 2.52 -12.53
C ALA A 76 -0.55 2.80 -13.19
N LYS A 77 0.02 1.83 -13.90
CA LYS A 77 1.33 1.95 -14.53
C LYS A 77 1.35 2.96 -15.69
N ASN A 78 0.21 3.24 -16.31
CA ASN A 78 0.11 4.24 -17.36
C ASN A 78 0.19 5.70 -16.86
N LYS A 79 0.23 5.94 -15.55
CA LYS A 79 0.35 7.30 -14.98
C LYS A 79 1.76 7.83 -15.01
N SER A 80 1.93 9.13 -15.26
CA SER A 80 3.25 9.77 -15.17
C SER A 80 3.71 9.93 -13.72
N MET A 81 5.03 9.99 -13.48
CA MET A 81 5.54 10.25 -12.12
C MET A 81 5.12 11.62 -11.56
N LEU A 82 4.82 12.60 -12.43
CA LEU A 82 4.30 13.90 -12.02
C LEU A 82 2.86 13.76 -11.49
N GLU A 83 1.99 13.07 -12.23
CA GLU A 83 0.62 12.76 -11.76
C GLU A 83 0.65 11.99 -10.43
N VAL A 84 1.55 11.01 -10.30
CA VAL A 84 1.70 10.23 -9.07
C VAL A 84 2.10 11.14 -7.90
N LYS A 85 3.12 11.98 -8.07
CA LYS A 85 3.56 12.93 -7.03
C LYS A 85 2.45 13.89 -6.62
N THR A 86 1.66 14.39 -7.57
CA THR A 86 0.52 15.27 -7.28
C THR A 86 -0.61 14.53 -6.54
N ALA A 87 -0.83 13.24 -6.83
CA ALA A 87 -1.87 12.44 -6.20
C ALA A 87 -1.49 11.91 -4.81
N ILE A 88 -0.19 11.71 -4.51
CA ILE A 88 0.29 11.10 -3.26
C ILE A 88 -0.31 11.74 -2.00
N PRO A 89 -0.34 13.08 -1.82
CA PRO A 89 -0.91 13.69 -0.63
C PRO A 89 -2.36 13.29 -0.38
N GLY A 90 -3.19 13.27 -1.43
CA GLY A 90 -4.59 12.86 -1.34
C GLY A 90 -4.76 11.36 -1.08
N LEU A 91 -3.92 10.53 -1.72
CA LEU A 91 -3.92 9.09 -1.48
C LEU A 91 -3.50 8.74 -0.04
N VAL A 92 -2.53 9.47 0.52
CA VAL A 92 -2.10 9.34 1.90
C VAL A 92 -3.20 9.76 2.86
N ASP A 93 -3.90 10.87 2.60
CA ASP A 93 -5.04 11.27 3.42
C ASP A 93 -6.17 10.23 3.42
N HIS A 94 -6.46 9.64 2.26
CA HIS A 94 -7.40 8.52 2.16
C HIS A 94 -6.96 7.28 2.96
N LEU A 95 -5.67 6.91 2.89
CA LEU A 95 -5.13 5.81 3.70
C LEU A 95 -5.26 6.10 5.19
N ARG A 96 -4.93 7.31 5.62
CA ARG A 96 -5.11 7.78 7.00
C ARG A 96 -6.57 7.73 7.43
N GLY A 97 -7.47 8.19 6.57
CA GLY A 97 -8.91 8.13 6.79
C GLY A 97 -9.41 6.71 7.02
N ARG A 98 -8.97 5.75 6.20
CA ARG A 98 -9.29 4.32 6.37
C ARG A 98 -8.67 3.72 7.63
N ALA A 99 -7.43 4.09 7.95
CA ALA A 99 -6.76 3.65 9.17
C ALA A 99 -7.49 4.15 10.43
N ARG A 100 -7.90 5.43 10.44
CA ARG A 100 -8.70 6.02 11.51
C ARG A 100 -10.06 5.33 11.64
N GLN A 101 -10.75 5.11 10.53
CA GLN A 101 -12.04 4.39 10.54
C GLN A 101 -11.89 2.98 11.11
N PHE A 102 -10.87 2.23 10.68
CA PHE A 102 -10.59 0.91 11.24
C PHE A 102 -10.34 0.97 12.75
N LYS A 103 -9.52 1.91 13.21
CA LYS A 103 -9.26 2.07 14.66
C LYS A 103 -10.48 2.56 15.45
N ALA A 104 -11.38 3.31 14.84
CA ALA A 104 -12.60 3.81 15.47
C ALA A 104 -13.69 2.74 15.60
N MET A 105 -13.61 1.64 14.83
CA MET A 105 -14.52 0.52 15.01
C MET A 105 -14.30 -0.12 16.40
N PRO A 106 -15.37 -0.43 17.15
CA PRO A 106 -15.22 -1.07 18.45
C PRO A 106 -14.60 -2.45 18.28
N CYS A 107 -13.77 -2.86 19.23
CA CYS A 107 -13.00 -4.11 19.15
C CYS A 107 -13.89 -5.36 19.01
N SER A 108 -15.16 -5.29 19.41
CA SER A 108 -16.16 -6.33 19.16
C SER A 108 -16.39 -6.59 17.66
N MET A 109 -16.28 -5.56 16.82
CA MET A 109 -16.43 -5.65 15.36
C MET A 109 -15.19 -6.23 14.68
N HIS A 110 -14.03 -6.17 15.34
CA HIS A 110 -12.79 -6.79 14.87
C HIS A 110 -12.69 -8.28 15.20
N LYS A 111 -13.52 -8.74 16.14
CA LYS A 111 -13.66 -10.15 16.48
C LYS A 111 -14.67 -10.80 15.53
N THR A 112 -14.28 -10.95 14.27
CA THR A 112 -14.92 -11.97 13.44
C THR A 112 -14.45 -13.34 13.94
N ARG A 113 -15.43 -14.16 14.32
CA ARG A 113 -15.31 -15.53 14.81
C ARG A 113 -14.65 -16.45 13.79
#